data_AF-A0A1I9FW97-F1
#
_entry.id   AF-A0A1I9FW97-F1
#
_cell.length_a   1.000
_cell.length_b   1.000
_cell.length_c   1.000
_cell.angle_alpha   90.00
_cell.angle_beta   90.00
_cell.angle_gamma   90.00
#
_symmetry.space_group_name_H-M   'P 1'
#
loop_
_entity.id
_entity.type
_entity.pdbx_description
1 polymer ?
#
loop_
_entity_poly.entity_id
_entity_poly.type
_entity_poly.pdbx_seq_one_letter_code
_entity_poly.pdbx_strand_id
1 'polypeptide(L)'
;MSDNVGLNTPRGSGTSGYVQRNLAHIKPRDYGAPYPKDLDSLRHKQRQPDKGILEHDRKREVEVKVFDLRDKLEEEEVDEDEIDKRCDELRQKLLAEMNLGRRGGGPKKSFKQHQVHEMADAKIKESERLRKALKISADYEEGGHWKRQEERLRSALEKEDNDEEERGKVSPPRD
;
A
#
# COMPACT_ATOMS: atom_id res chain seq x y z
N MET A 1 32.03 8.72 -38.98
CA MET A 1 31.71 9.86 -39.87
C MET A 1 31.29 11.03 -38.99
N SER A 2 31.70 12.26 -39.30
CA SER A 2 31.26 13.44 -38.56
C SER A 2 29.74 13.57 -38.67
N ASP A 3 29.04 13.74 -37.55
CA ASP A 3 27.58 13.92 -37.47
C ASP A 3 27.14 15.26 -38.07
N ASN A 4 27.42 15.47 -39.37
CA ASN A 4 27.22 16.71 -40.10
C ASN A 4 27.88 17.95 -39.46
N VAL A 5 28.98 17.76 -38.73
CA VAL A 5 29.72 18.80 -38.01
C VAL A 5 31.14 18.90 -38.58
N GLY A 6 31.52 20.08 -39.10
CA GLY A 6 32.85 20.33 -39.65
C GLY A 6 32.82 21.01 -41.03
N LEU A 7 33.97 21.02 -41.72
CA LEU A 7 34.10 21.48 -43.10
C LEU A 7 33.96 20.31 -44.07
N ASN A 8 33.30 20.54 -45.22
CA ASN A 8 33.18 19.53 -46.27
C ASN A 8 34.55 19.15 -46.88
N THR A 9 35.45 20.13 -47.02
CA THR A 9 36.85 19.92 -47.43
C THR A 9 37.79 20.91 -46.73
N PRO A 10 38.97 20.48 -46.25
CA PRO A 10 39.96 21.38 -45.63
C PRO A 10 40.67 22.31 -46.62
N ARG A 11 40.62 22.03 -47.93
CA ARG A 11 41.26 22.85 -48.98
C ARG A 11 40.59 24.24 -49.06
N GLY A 12 41.40 25.29 -48.99
CA GLY A 12 40.93 26.69 -49.04
C GLY A 12 40.57 27.29 -47.68
N SER A 13 40.44 26.49 -46.62
CA SER A 13 40.18 26.99 -45.25
C SER A 13 41.44 27.51 -44.55
N GLY A 14 42.63 27.21 -45.05
CA GLY A 14 43.91 27.58 -44.41
C GLY A 14 44.19 26.84 -43.08
N THR A 15 43.43 25.78 -42.77
CA THR A 15 43.60 24.96 -41.56
C THR A 15 43.68 23.48 -41.91
N SER A 16 44.03 22.63 -40.94
CA SER A 16 44.14 21.17 -41.14
C SER A 16 42.81 20.43 -41.28
N GLY A 17 41.67 21.09 -41.04
CA GLY A 17 40.35 20.47 -41.03
C GLY A 17 40.06 19.57 -39.83
N TYR A 18 40.89 19.62 -38.78
CA TYR A 18 40.70 18.83 -37.57
C TYR A 18 39.54 19.38 -36.73
N VAL A 19 38.52 18.56 -36.48
CA VAL A 19 37.33 18.93 -35.70
C VAL A 19 37.40 18.27 -34.32
N GLN A 20 37.43 19.07 -33.26
CA GLN A 20 37.40 18.60 -31.88
C GLN A 20 35.98 18.68 -31.32
N ARG A 21 35.57 17.65 -30.57
CA ARG A 21 34.31 17.72 -29.80
C ARG A 21 34.40 18.79 -28.72
N ASN A 22 33.33 19.55 -28.52
CA ASN A 22 33.26 20.51 -27.43
C ASN A 22 33.13 19.77 -26.08
N LEU A 23 34.12 19.92 -25.20
CA LEU A 23 34.15 19.32 -23.86
C LEU A 23 33.15 19.96 -22.89
N ALA A 24 32.76 21.21 -23.13
CA ALA A 24 31.79 21.94 -22.33
C ALA A 24 30.34 21.73 -22.81
N HIS A 25 30.12 20.97 -23.89
CA HIS A 25 28.78 20.70 -24.37
C HIS A 25 28.07 19.69 -23.45
N ILE A 26 27.14 20.19 -22.65
CA ILE A 26 26.31 19.37 -21.76
C ILE A 26 25.19 18.74 -22.60
N LYS A 27 25.31 17.44 -22.87
CA LYS A 27 24.23 16.67 -23.48
C LYS A 27 23.06 16.62 -22.48
N PRO A 28 21.84 17.03 -22.85
CA PRO A 28 20.68 16.84 -21.99
C PRO A 28 20.56 15.34 -21.68
N ARG A 29 20.62 15.01 -20.39
CA ARG A 29 20.43 13.64 -19.92
C ARG A 29 18.94 13.35 -20.04
N ASP A 30 18.59 12.25 -20.69
CA ASP A 30 17.26 11.65 -20.58
C ASP A 30 17.09 11.15 -19.14
N TYR A 31 16.87 12.07 -18.21
CA TYR A 31 16.21 11.73 -16.97
C TYR A 31 14.79 11.33 -17.39
N GLY A 32 14.54 10.02 -17.51
CA GLY A 32 13.18 9.51 -17.53
C GLY A 32 12.39 10.24 -16.45
N ALA A 33 11.20 10.74 -16.81
CA ALA A 33 10.40 11.61 -15.94
C ALA A 33 10.44 11.11 -14.49
N PRO A 34 10.66 11.99 -13.49
CA PRO A 34 10.90 11.61 -12.09
C PRO A 34 9.67 10.96 -11.42
N TYR A 35 8.60 10.74 -12.18
CA TYR A 35 7.37 10.14 -11.73
C TYR A 35 7.11 8.85 -12.51
N PRO A 36 6.69 7.78 -11.81
CA PRO A 36 6.31 6.54 -12.46
C PRO A 36 5.14 6.82 -13.41
N LYS A 37 5.25 6.34 -14.65
CA LYS A 37 4.17 6.45 -15.66
C LYS A 37 3.08 5.39 -15.47
N ASP A 38 3.30 4.42 -14.58
CA ASP A 38 2.38 3.33 -14.32
C ASP A 38 1.23 3.84 -13.44
N LEU A 39 0.03 3.97 -14.03
CA LEU A 39 -1.20 4.38 -13.34
C LEU A 39 -1.50 3.54 -12.10
N ASP A 40 -1.06 2.27 -12.10
CA ASP A 40 -1.27 1.36 -10.98
C ASP A 40 -0.41 1.70 -9.75
N SER A 41 0.76 2.30 -9.97
CA SER A 41 1.63 2.81 -8.91
C SER A 41 1.11 4.10 -8.26
N LEU A 42 0.23 4.84 -8.95
CA LEU A 42 -0.44 6.03 -8.43
C LEU A 42 -1.63 5.69 -7.52
N ARG A 43 -2.13 4.45 -7.54
CA ARG A 43 -3.24 4.04 -6.68
C ARG A 43 -2.80 4.02 -5.22
N HIS A 44 -3.58 4.65 -4.34
CA HIS A 44 -3.29 4.64 -2.91
C HIS A 44 -3.42 3.23 -2.34
N LYS A 45 -2.29 2.62 -1.95
CA LYS A 45 -2.27 1.31 -1.30
C LYS A 45 -2.09 1.49 0.21
N GLN A 46 -3.04 0.96 0.98
CA GLN A 46 -2.92 0.95 2.44
C GLN A 46 -1.70 0.09 2.83
N ARG A 47 -0.82 0.64 3.67
CA ARG A 47 0.33 -0.09 4.20
C ARG A 47 -0.15 -1.27 5.03
N GLN A 48 0.26 -2.48 4.64
CA GLN A 48 -0.11 -3.68 5.36
C GLN A 48 0.74 -3.82 6.63
N PRO A 49 0.14 -4.19 7.76
CA PRO A 49 0.89 -4.52 8.96
C PRO A 49 1.70 -5.81 8.74
N ASP A 50 2.89 -5.87 9.33
CA ASP A 50 3.70 -7.09 9.30
C ASP A 50 3.28 -8.00 10.45
N LYS A 51 2.92 -9.24 10.12
CA LYS A 51 2.49 -10.24 11.11
C LYS A 51 3.62 -10.61 12.07
N GLY A 52 4.87 -10.69 11.59
CA GLY A 52 6.01 -11.03 12.42
C GLY A 52 6.28 -9.98 13.49
N ILE A 53 6.16 -8.69 13.13
CA ILE A 53 6.34 -7.58 14.07
C ILE A 53 5.20 -7.58 15.11
N LEU A 54 3.96 -7.80 14.69
CA LEU A 54 2.83 -7.88 15.62
C LEU A 54 2.95 -9.05 16.60
N GLU A 55 3.43 -10.21 16.15
CA GLU A 55 3.68 -11.36 17.03
C GLU A 55 4.83 -11.12 17.99
N HIS A 56 5.90 -10.48 17.51
CA HIS A 56 7.04 -10.11 18.33
C HIS A 56 6.62 -9.14 19.45
N ASP A 57 5.85 -8.10 19.12
CA ASP A 57 5.37 -7.14 20.11
C ASP A 57 4.47 -7.81 21.16
N ARG A 58 3.62 -8.76 20.76
CA ARG A 58 2.80 -9.56 21.70
C ARG A 58 3.66 -10.40 22.64
N LYS A 59 4.68 -11.09 22.14
CA LYS A 59 5.61 -11.88 22.97
C LYS A 59 6.40 -10.97 23.91
N ARG A 60 6.87 -9.82 23.40
CA ARG A 60 7.56 -8.82 24.21
C ARG A 60 6.71 -8.33 25.38
N GLU A 61 5.40 -8.11 25.18
CA GLU A 61 4.50 -7.73 26.27
C GLU A 61 4.39 -8.80 27.37
N VAL A 62 4.50 -10.08 27.02
CA VAL A 62 4.55 -11.17 28.00
C VAL A 62 5.86 -11.12 28.78
N GLU A 63 7.00 -11.05 28.08
CA GLU A 63 8.31 -11.02 28.72
C GLU A 63 8.52 -9.78 29.60
N VAL A 64 7.98 -8.61 29.21
CA VAL A 64 8.02 -7.42 30.07
C VAL A 64 7.31 -7.67 31.40
N LYS A 65 6.15 -8.34 31.41
CA LYS A 65 5.45 -8.67 32.66
C LYS A 65 6.19 -9.70 33.51
N VAL A 66 6.86 -10.66 32.87
CA VAL A 66 7.72 -11.64 33.55
C VAL A 66 8.91 -10.93 34.19
N PHE A 67 9.50 -9.98 33.47
CA PHE A 67 10.60 -9.15 33.96
C PHE A 67 10.16 -8.27 35.14
N ASP A 68 9.01 -7.59 35.03
CA ASP A 68 8.45 -6.80 36.14
C ASP A 68 8.17 -7.65 37.40
N LEU A 69 7.84 -8.95 37.25
CA LEU A 69 7.67 -9.87 38.37
C LEU A 69 9.02 -10.23 38.99
N ARG A 70 10.01 -10.51 38.15
CA ARG A 70 11.36 -10.82 38.58
C ARG A 70 11.95 -9.69 39.41
N ASP A 71 11.89 -8.46 38.90
CA ASP A 71 12.39 -7.27 39.60
C ASP A 71 11.77 -7.13 41.01
N LYS A 72 10.47 -7.42 41.15
CA LYS A 72 9.78 -7.37 42.46
C LYS A 72 10.24 -8.47 43.41
N LEU A 73 10.43 -9.68 42.91
CA LEU A 73 10.87 -10.80 43.75
C LEU A 73 12.34 -10.66 44.17
N GLU A 74 13.17 -10.05 43.32
CA GLU A 74 14.54 -9.68 43.66
C GLU A 74 14.57 -8.58 44.75
N GLU A 75 13.68 -7.59 44.70
CA GLU A 75 13.53 -6.57 45.75
C GLU A 75 13.00 -7.17 47.07
N GLU A 76 12.23 -8.26 47.01
CA GLU A 76 11.75 -9.03 48.17
C GLU A 76 12.79 -10.04 48.72
N GLU A 77 14.01 -10.09 48.16
CA GLU A 77 15.11 -11.00 48.56
C GLU A 77 14.71 -12.50 48.54
N VAL A 78 13.86 -12.91 47.59
CA VAL A 78 13.47 -14.31 47.40
C VAL A 78 14.60 -15.13 46.76
N ASP A 79 14.69 -16.42 47.08
CA ASP A 79 15.67 -17.35 46.49
C ASP A 79 15.54 -17.43 44.95
N GLU A 80 16.68 -17.42 44.23
CA GLU A 80 16.73 -17.45 42.76
C GLU A 80 15.93 -18.61 42.16
N ASP A 81 16.00 -19.81 42.76
CA ASP A 81 15.27 -21.00 42.30
C ASP A 81 13.74 -20.84 42.42
N GLU A 82 13.27 -20.04 43.38
CA GLU A 82 11.84 -19.77 43.55
C GLU A 82 11.37 -18.64 42.64
N ILE A 83 12.23 -17.65 42.38
CA ILE A 83 12.00 -16.60 41.38
C ILE A 83 11.76 -17.22 40.00
N ASP A 84 12.66 -18.11 39.56
CA ASP A 84 12.56 -18.73 38.23
C ASP A 84 11.27 -19.55 38.07
N LYS A 85 10.88 -20.32 39.09
CA LYS A 85 9.63 -21.09 39.08
C LYS A 85 8.41 -20.17 38.93
N ARG A 86 8.33 -19.10 39.73
CA ARG A 86 7.21 -18.14 39.68
C ARG A 86 7.16 -17.40 38.34
N CYS A 87 8.31 -17.03 37.78
CA CYS A 87 8.42 -16.41 36.47
C CYS A 87 7.99 -17.35 35.34
N ASP A 88 8.40 -18.62 35.36
CA ASP A 88 8.00 -19.61 34.35
C ASP A 88 6.52 -19.94 34.42
N GLU A 89 5.95 -20.05 35.63
CA GLU A 89 4.51 -20.18 35.79
C GLU A 89 3.75 -18.99 35.19
N LEU A 90 4.21 -17.76 35.46
CA LEU A 90 3.59 -16.55 34.92
C LEU A 90 3.72 -16.51 33.39
N ARG A 91 4.89 -16.87 32.84
CA ARG A 91 5.13 -16.97 31.40
C ARG A 91 4.14 -17.95 30.74
N GLN A 92 3.98 -19.15 31.29
CA GLN A 92 3.04 -20.15 30.77
C GLN A 92 1.58 -19.67 30.83
N LYS A 93 1.18 -19.05 31.96
CA LYS A 93 -0.17 -18.48 32.13
C LYS A 93 -0.46 -17.41 31.07
N LEU A 94 0.45 -16.45 30.88
CA LEU A 94 0.28 -15.35 29.94
C LEU A 94 0.31 -15.81 28.46
N LEU A 95 1.15 -16.80 28.12
CA LEU A 95 1.15 -17.40 26.78
C LEU A 95 -0.16 -18.13 26.49
N ALA A 96 -0.71 -18.85 27.47
CA ALA A 96 -2.02 -19.50 27.34
C ALA A 96 -3.14 -18.48 27.14
N GLU A 97 -3.18 -17.40 27.94
CA GLU A 97 -4.15 -16.32 27.78
C GLU A 97 -4.06 -15.62 26.41
N MET A 98 -2.84 -15.40 25.93
CA MET A 98 -2.59 -14.84 24.60
C MET A 98 -3.17 -15.72 23.49
N ASN A 99 -2.95 -17.05 23.58
CA ASN A 99 -3.43 -18.01 22.59
C ASN A 99 -4.96 -18.18 22.62
N LEU A 100 -5.58 -18.04 23.79
CA LEU A 100 -7.04 -18.06 23.94
C LEU A 100 -7.73 -16.81 23.37
N GLY A 101 -6.96 -15.84 22.84
CA GLY A 101 -7.49 -14.60 22.28
C GLY A 101 -8.19 -13.72 23.31
N ARG A 102 -8.02 -14.02 24.61
CA ARG A 102 -8.62 -13.30 25.73
C ARG A 102 -7.81 -12.03 25.97
N ARG A 103 -7.87 -11.10 25.02
CA ARG A 103 -7.37 -9.73 25.22
C ARG A 103 -8.21 -9.11 26.33
N GLY A 104 -7.62 -8.98 27.52
CA GLY A 104 -8.22 -8.23 28.62
C GLY A 104 -8.70 -6.88 28.08
N GLY A 105 -9.98 -6.56 28.31
CA GLY A 105 -10.63 -5.32 27.88
C GLY A 105 -10.11 -4.12 28.64
N GLY A 106 -8.81 -3.87 28.54
CA GLY A 106 -8.16 -2.69 29.09
C GLY A 106 -8.54 -1.43 28.32
N PRO A 107 -8.24 -0.26 28.91
CA PRO A 107 -8.48 1.03 28.25
C PRO A 107 -7.83 1.05 26.87
N LYS A 108 -8.48 1.73 25.91
CA LYS A 108 -7.98 1.88 24.53
C LYS A 108 -6.52 2.35 24.58
N LYS A 109 -5.60 1.45 24.18
CA LYS A 109 -4.16 1.70 24.22
C LYS A 109 -3.85 2.77 23.19
N SER A 110 -3.37 3.92 23.64
CA SER A 110 -2.83 4.95 22.75
C SER A 110 -1.53 4.43 22.15
N PHE A 111 -1.46 4.29 20.83
CA PHE A 111 -0.24 3.85 20.15
C PHE A 111 0.84 4.92 20.26
N LYS A 112 2.08 4.48 20.50
CA LYS A 112 3.24 5.36 20.39
C LYS A 112 3.55 5.61 18.91
N GLN A 113 4.23 6.71 18.59
CA GLN A 113 4.55 7.09 17.20
C GLN A 113 5.34 6.01 16.43
N HIS A 114 6.14 5.18 17.12
CA HIS A 114 6.91 4.09 16.50
C HIS A 114 6.11 2.80 16.27
N GLN A 115 4.89 2.67 16.81
CA GLN A 115 4.07 1.46 16.67
C GLN A 115 3.25 1.48 15.37
N VAL A 116 3.95 1.62 14.25
CA VAL A 116 3.34 1.84 12.93
C VAL A 116 2.51 0.64 12.48
N HIS A 117 2.96 -0.59 12.76
CA HIS A 117 2.25 -1.81 12.36
C HIS A 117 1.00 -2.04 13.19
N GLU A 118 1.05 -1.77 14.50
CA GLU A 118 -0.12 -1.89 15.38
C GLU A 118 -1.18 -0.84 15.03
N MET A 119 -0.73 0.39 14.74
CA MET A 119 -1.59 1.46 14.24
C MET A 119 -2.23 1.11 12.88
N ALA A 120 -1.47 0.49 11.97
CA ALA A 120 -1.98 0.05 10.68
C ALA A 120 -3.03 -1.06 10.83
N ASP A 121 -2.77 -2.08 11.64
CA ASP A 121 -3.73 -3.16 11.94
C ASP A 121 -5.02 -2.62 12.59
N ALA A 122 -4.88 -1.70 13.55
CA ALA A 122 -6.01 -1.03 14.18
C ALA A 122 -6.82 -0.21 13.16
N LYS A 123 -6.16 0.58 12.31
CA LYS A 123 -6.80 1.40 11.30
C LYS A 123 -7.52 0.58 10.24
N ILE A 124 -6.97 -0.57 9.83
CA ILE A 124 -7.64 -1.50 8.92
C ILE A 124 -8.92 -2.04 9.57
N LYS A 125 -8.85 -2.49 10.82
CA LYS A 125 -10.03 -2.98 11.57
C LYS A 125 -11.09 -1.90 11.75
N GLU A 126 -10.70 -0.66 12.06
CA GLU A 126 -11.61 0.48 12.15
C GLU A 126 -12.25 0.80 10.81
N SER A 127 -11.47 0.81 9.73
CA SER A 127 -11.96 1.04 8.37
C SER A 127 -12.93 -0.06 7.94
N GLU A 128 -12.67 -1.33 8.30
CA GLU A 128 -13.60 -2.43 8.05
C GLU A 128 -14.90 -2.33 8.85
N ARG A 129 -14.82 -1.89 10.11
CA ARG A 129 -16.00 -1.62 10.93
C ARG A 129 -16.84 -0.49 10.34
N LEU A 130 -16.19 0.59 9.92
CA LEU A 130 -16.84 1.73 9.28
C LEU A 130 -17.47 1.32 7.93
N ARG A 131 -16.75 0.53 7.11
CA ARG A 131 -17.27 -0.03 5.85
C ARG A 131 -18.56 -0.81 6.09
N LYS A 132 -18.56 -1.71 7.09
CA LYS A 132 -19.75 -2.49 7.47
C LYS A 132 -20.88 -1.60 7.97
N ALA A 133 -20.59 -0.60 8.79
CA ALA A 133 -21.58 0.35 9.31
C ALA A 133 -22.25 1.17 8.18
N LEU A 134 -21.47 1.59 7.19
CA LEU A 134 -21.96 2.28 5.99
C LEU A 134 -22.61 1.34 4.96
N LYS A 135 -22.74 0.05 5.26
CA LYS A 135 -23.30 -0.98 4.36
C LYS A 135 -22.59 -1.07 3.00
N ILE A 136 -21.30 -0.74 2.97
CA ILE A 136 -20.48 -0.86 1.76
C ILE A 136 -20.07 -2.33 1.58
N SER A 137 -20.30 -2.92 0.40
CA SER A 137 -19.93 -4.30 0.08
C SER A 137 -18.41 -4.53 0.19
N ALA A 138 -18.00 -5.79 0.38
CA ALA A 138 -16.57 -6.13 0.39
C ALA A 138 -15.95 -5.92 -1.00
N ASP A 139 -16.72 -6.22 -2.03
CA ASP A 139 -16.33 -6.12 -3.44
C ASP A 139 -16.62 -4.73 -4.02
N TYR A 140 -16.66 -3.69 -3.17
CA TYR A 140 -16.89 -2.32 -3.64
C TYR A 140 -15.65 -1.82 -4.39
N GLU A 141 -15.81 -1.65 -5.70
CA GLU A 141 -14.80 -1.01 -6.55
C GLU A 141 -15.05 0.49 -6.64
N GLU A 142 -14.01 1.28 -6.40
CA GLU A 142 -14.03 2.72 -6.60
C GLU A 142 -14.41 3.05 -8.06
N GLY A 143 -15.38 3.94 -8.25
CA GLY A 143 -15.91 4.26 -9.58
C GLY A 143 -16.90 3.23 -10.15
N GLY A 144 -17.10 2.07 -9.49
CA GLY A 144 -18.01 1.03 -9.97
C GLY A 144 -19.47 1.50 -10.10
N HIS A 145 -19.90 2.42 -9.23
CA HIS A 145 -21.22 3.06 -9.34
C HIS A 145 -21.36 3.91 -10.63
N TRP A 146 -20.33 4.67 -11.00
CA TRP A 146 -20.34 5.49 -12.22
C TRP A 146 -20.24 4.63 -13.48
N LYS A 147 -19.42 3.58 -13.47
CA LYS A 147 -19.34 2.62 -14.59
C LYS A 147 -20.67 1.93 -14.83
N ARG A 148 -21.36 1.50 -13.78
CA ARG A 148 -22.69 0.86 -13.89
C ARG A 148 -23.76 1.84 -14.37
N GLN A 149 -23.66 3.13 -14.04
CA GLN A 149 -24.50 4.18 -14.60
C GLN A 149 -24.23 4.39 -16.09
N GLU A 150 -22.96 4.51 -16.49
CA GLU A 150 -22.57 4.68 -17.89
C GLU A 150 -22.97 3.48 -18.75
N GLU A 151 -22.76 2.26 -18.26
CA GLU A 151 -23.17 1.03 -18.93
C GLU A 151 -24.69 0.94 -19.10
N ARG A 152 -25.46 1.34 -18.08
CA ARG A 152 -26.93 1.42 -18.19
C ARG A 152 -27.36 2.44 -19.24
N LEU A 153 -26.77 3.62 -19.24
CA LEU A 153 -27.04 4.67 -20.24
C LEU A 153 -26.71 4.20 -21.65
N ARG A 154 -25.52 3.60 -21.85
CA ARG A 154 -25.12 3.01 -23.15
C ARG A 154 -26.08 1.91 -23.60
N SER A 155 -26.44 0.99 -22.70
CA SER A 155 -27.37 -0.10 -23.02
C SER A 155 -28.79 0.39 -23.33
N ALA A 156 -29.20 1.54 -22.78
CA ALA A 156 -30.48 2.16 -23.10
C ALA A 156 -30.45 2.80 -24.50
N LEU A 157 -29.37 3.52 -24.83
CA LEU A 157 -29.14 4.09 -26.17
C LEU A 157 -29.08 3.00 -27.24
N GLU A 158 -28.33 1.91 -27.01
CA GLU A 158 -28.26 0.79 -27.97
C GLU A 158 -29.62 0.11 -28.21
N LYS A 159 -30.48 0.08 -27.18
CA LYS A 159 -31.86 -0.43 -27.32
C LYS A 159 -32.73 0.52 -28.13
N GLU A 160 -32.62 1.83 -27.88
CA GLU A 160 -33.34 2.85 -28.64
C GLU A 160 -32.95 2.81 -30.13
N ASP A 161 -31.65 2.72 -30.44
CA ASP A 161 -31.15 2.59 -31.82
C ASP A 161 -31.69 1.32 -32.51
N ASN A 162 -31.70 0.18 -31.81
CA ASN A 162 -32.21 -1.09 -32.37
C ASN A 162 -33.74 -1.06 -32.58
N ASP A 163 -34.49 -0.42 -31.68
CA ASP A 163 -35.95 -0.23 -31.82
C ASP A 163 -36.32 0.76 -32.94
N GLU A 164 -35.45 1.72 -33.27
CA GLU A 164 -35.59 2.61 -34.43
C GLU A 164 -35.27 1.88 -35.74
N GLU A 165 -34.23 1.04 -35.78
CA GLU A 165 -33.93 0.19 -36.94
C GLU A 165 -35.04 -0.80 -37.26
N GLU A 166 -35.64 -1.44 -36.25
CA GLU A 166 -36.79 -2.34 -36.47
C GLU A 166 -38.02 -1.58 -37.00
N ARG A 167 -38.31 -0.37 -36.48
CA ARG A 167 -39.41 0.47 -36.99
C ARG A 167 -39.18 0.94 -38.43
N GLY A 168 -37.94 1.22 -38.81
CA GLY A 168 -37.56 1.54 -40.19
C GLY A 168 -37.76 0.37 -41.17
N LYS A 169 -37.51 -0.88 -40.72
CA LYS A 169 -37.68 -2.10 -41.54
C LYS A 169 -39.14 -2.52 -41.71
N VAL A 170 -40.03 -2.17 -40.78
CA VAL A 170 -41.47 -2.55 -40.79
C VAL A 170 -42.33 -1.59 -41.61
N SER A 171 -41.80 -0.46 -42.10
CA SER A 171 -42.53 0.46 -42.96
C SER A 171 -42.54 -0.04 -44.41
N PRO A 172 -43.68 -0.52 -44.97
CA PRO A 172 -43.72 -0.95 -46.37
C PRO A 172 -43.59 0.27 -47.30
N PRO A 173 -43.01 0.10 -48.50
CA PRO A 173 -42.96 1.16 -49.50
C PRO A 173 -44.39 1.63 -49.81
N ARG A 174 -44.60 2.95 -49.77
CA ARG A 174 -45.85 3.55 -50.25
C ARG A 174 -45.77 3.59 -51.78
N ASP A 175 -46.61 2.77 -52.41
CA ASP A 175 -46.90 2.82 -53.85
C ASP A 175 -47.57 4.15 -54.25
#